data_AF-A0A2M8MZY3-F1
#
_entry.id   AF-A0A2M8MZY3-F1
#
_cell.length_a   1.000
_cell.length_b   1.000
_cell.length_c   1.000
_cell.angle_alpha   90.00
_cell.angle_beta   90.00
_cell.angle_gamma   90.00
#
_symmetry.space_group_name_H-M   'P 1'
#
loop_
_entity.id
_entity.type
_entity.pdbx_description
1 polymer ?
#
loop_
_entity_poly.entity_id
_entity_poly.type
_entity_poly.pdbx_seq_one_letter_code
_entity_poly.pdbx_strand_id
1 'polypeptide(L)' 'MESDLMFVTGAVLLALSIPSLFSAFADSRPPRAAAIVLLIGGTLVVVALSQKPGGVALSEIPDIFLRVIARLLN' A
#
# COMPACT_ATOMS: atom_id res chain seq x y z
N MET A 1 -1.65 -15.14 0.93
CA MET A 1 -1.59 -15.03 -0.54
C MET A 1 -2.48 -13.90 -1.06
N GLU A 2 -3.80 -13.89 -0.86
CA GLU A 2 -4.62 -12.68 -1.17
C GLU A 2 -4.25 -11.49 -0.29
N SER A 3 -3.97 -11.73 1.00
CA SER A 3 -3.38 -10.73 1.90
C SER A 3 -2.06 -10.16 1.37
N ASP A 4 -1.24 -10.93 0.64
CA ASP A 4 0.02 -10.45 0.07
C ASP A 4 -0.21 -9.45 -1.07
N LEU A 5 -1.20 -9.71 -1.93
CA LEU A 5 -1.64 -8.79 -2.97
C LEU A 5 -2.25 -7.51 -2.39
N MET A 6 -3.10 -7.65 -1.37
CA MET A 6 -3.70 -6.51 -0.66
C MET A 6 -2.61 -5.62 -0.02
N PHE A 7 -1.61 -6.24 0.60
CA PHE A 7 -0.49 -5.55 1.21
C PHE A 7 0.35 -4.79 0.19
N VAL A 8 0.76 -5.44 -0.91
CA VAL A 8 1.57 -4.81 -1.97
C VAL A 8 0.80 -3.67 -2.64
N THR A 9 -0.48 -3.89 -2.96
CA THR A 9 -1.32 -2.85 -3.56
C THR A 9 -1.50 -1.66 -2.62
N GLY A 10 -1.80 -1.92 -1.35
CA GLY A 10 -1.93 -0.87 -0.34
C GLY A 10 -0.62 -0.10 -0.13
N ALA A 11 0.52 -0.79 -0.09
CA ALA A 11 1.84 -0.16 0.04
C ALA A 11 2.20 0.72 -1.17
N VAL A 12 1.90 0.27 -2.39
CA VAL A 12 2.09 1.08 -3.61
C VAL A 12 1.19 2.31 -3.60
N LEU A 13 -0.09 2.17 -3.23
CA LEU A 13 -1.02 3.30 -3.13
C LEU A 13 -0.55 4.32 -2.08
N LEU A 14 -0.05 3.86 -0.93
CA LEU A 14 0.53 4.74 0.09
C LEU A 14 1.77 5.47 -0.43
N ALA A 15 2.67 4.76 -1.11
CA ALA A 15 3.87 5.35 -1.71
C ALA A 15 3.54 6.42 -2.75
N LEU A 16 2.51 6.22 -3.58
CA LEU A 16 2.03 7.20 -4.55
C LEU A 16 1.23 8.35 -3.93
N SER A 17 0.57 8.10 -2.80
CA SER A 17 -0.16 9.11 -2.05
C SER A 17 0.78 10.20 -1.49
N ILE A 18 1.99 9.84 -1.05
CA ILE A 18 2.96 10.81 -0.50
C ILE A 18 3.27 11.96 -1.47
N PRO A 19 3.79 11.74 -2.69
CA PRO A 19 4.05 12.81 -3.65
C PRO A 19 2.76 13.50 -4.11
N SER A 20 1.63 12.77 -4.20
CA SER A 20 0.33 13.35 -4.55
C SER A 20 -0.17 14.37 -3.51
N LEU A 21 0.04 14.08 -2.21
CA LEU A 21 -0.24 15.02 -1.13
C LEU A 21 0.65 16.25 -1.26
N PHE A 22 1.96 16.07 -1.41
CA PHE A 22 2.90 17.19 -1.56
C PHE A 22 2.56 18.08 -2.77
N SER A 23 2.19 17.49 -3.90
CA SER A 23 1.76 18.25 -5.10
C SER A 23 0.50 19.07 -4.83
N ALA A 24 -0.51 18.49 -4.17
CA ALA A 24 -1.75 19.20 -3.86
C ALA A 24 -1.56 20.31 -2.81
N PHE A 25 -0.64 20.09 -1.85
CA PHE A 25 -0.22 21.13 -0.91
C PHE A 25 0.48 22.30 -1.62
N ALA A 26 1.37 22.02 -2.58
CA ALA A 26 2.03 23.04 -3.38
C ALA A 26 1.03 23.87 -4.21
N ASP A 27 0.00 23.22 -4.75
CA ASP A 27 -1.05 23.86 -5.57
C ASP A 27 -2.15 24.56 -4.74
N SER A 28 -2.05 24.62 -3.40
CA SER A 28 -3.10 25.13 -2.50
C SER A 28 -4.48 24.52 -2.73
N ARG A 29 -4.53 23.33 -3.35
CA ARG A 29 -5.76 22.63 -3.69
C ARG A 29 -6.10 21.67 -2.57
N PRO A 30 -7.37 21.58 -2.12
CA PRO A 30 -7.74 20.61 -1.10
C PRO A 30 -7.40 19.19 -1.59
N PRO A 31 -6.53 18.43 -0.88
CA PRO A 31 -5.96 17.17 -1.35
C PRO A 31 -6.93 15.99 -1.20
N ARG A 32 -8.17 16.13 -1.67
CA ARG A 32 -9.26 15.17 -1.43
C ARG A 32 -8.97 13.81 -2.06
N ALA A 33 -8.49 13.79 -3.31
CA ALA A 33 -8.15 12.55 -4.00
C ALA A 33 -6.99 11.81 -3.32
N ALA A 34 -5.94 12.55 -2.94
CA ALA A 34 -4.78 11.98 -2.27
C ALA A 34 -5.15 11.40 -0.89
N ALA A 35 -5.98 12.11 -0.12
CA ALA A 35 -6.49 11.63 1.16
C ALA A 35 -7.33 10.35 1.04
N ILE A 36 -8.20 10.26 0.02
CA ILE A 36 -9.00 9.05 -0.24
C ILE A 36 -8.08 7.87 -0.57
N VAL A 37 -7.08 8.07 -1.44
CA VAL A 37 -6.11 7.03 -1.81
C VAL A 37 -5.28 6.60 -0.60
N LEU A 38 -4.87 7.55 0.25
CA LEU A 38 -4.16 7.25 1.50
C LEU A 38 -5.00 6.38 2.43
N LEU A 39 -6.28 6.72 2.62
CA LEU A 39 -7.19 5.95 3.47
C LEU A 39 -7.43 4.54 2.92
N ILE A 40 -7.62 4.41 1.60
CA ILE A 40 -7.82 3.11 0.95
C ILE A 40 -6.54 2.25 1.08
N GLY A 41 -5.38 2.82 0.74
CA GLY A 41 -4.09 2.13 0.82
C GLY A 41 -3.74 1.72 2.26
N GLY A 42 -3.95 2.63 3.21
CA GLY A 42 -3.75 2.36 4.64
C GLY A 42 -4.66 1.26 5.16
N THR A 43 -5.94 1.31 4.81
CA THR A 43 -6.92 0.27 5.22
C THR A 43 -6.56 -1.09 4.66
N LEU A 44 -6.15 -1.17 3.38
CA LEU A 44 -5.69 -2.41 2.75
C LEU A 44 -4.47 -3.01 3.45
N VAL A 45 -3.50 -2.18 3.85
CA VAL A 45 -2.33 -2.63 4.61
C VAL A 45 -2.74 -3.16 5.98
N VAL A 46 -3.58 -2.43 6.73
CA VAL A 46 -4.05 -2.85 8.05
C VAL A 46 -4.82 -4.17 7.97
N VAL A 47 -5.74 -4.30 7.01
CA VAL A 47 -6.52 -5.53 6.79
C VAL A 47 -5.63 -6.71 6.39
N ALA A 48 -4.61 -6.48 5.57
CA ALA A 48 -3.66 -7.51 5.19
C ALA A 48 -2.84 -8.00 6.39
N LEU A 49 -2.41 -7.08 7.26
CA LEU A 49 -1.68 -7.39 8.50
C LEU A 49 -2.56 -8.15 9.51
N SER A 50 -3.82 -7.77 9.67
CA SER A 50 -4.76 -8.48 10.56
C SER A 50 -5.08 -9.91 10.10
N GLN A 51 -4.96 -10.20 8.81
CA GLN A 51 -5.18 -11.54 8.26
C GLN A 51 -3.99 -12.50 8.45
N LYS A 52 -2.81 -12.00 8.86
CA LYS A 52 -1.66 -12.84 9.20
C LYS A 52 -1.47 -12.91 10.72
N PRO A 53 -1.92 -14.00 11.38
CA PRO A 53 -1.60 -14.22 12.79
C PRO A 53 -0.09 -14.40 12.94
N GLY A 54 0.58 -13.42 13.56
CA GLY A 54 2.05 -13.31 13.65
C GLY A 54 2.62 -11.99 13.14
N GLY A 55 1.81 -11.19 12.43
CA GLY A 55 2.25 -9.93 11.82
C GLY A 55 3.09 -10.15 10.56
N VAL A 56 3.63 -9.06 10.00
CA VAL A 56 4.61 -9.11 8.91
C VAL A 56 5.93 -8.61 9.47
N ALA A 57 6.96 -9.47 9.49
CA ALA A 57 8.29 -9.02 9.83
C ALA A 57 8.82 -8.08 8.73
N LEU A 58 9.56 -7.03 9.09
CA LEU A 58 10.15 -6.12 8.08
C LEU A 58 11.00 -6.87 7.05
N SER A 59 11.63 -7.98 7.47
CA SER A 59 12.42 -8.86 6.61
C SER A 59 11.60 -9.62 5.57
N GLU A 60 10.30 -9.81 5.79
CA GLU A 60 9.41 -10.53 4.87
C GLU A 60 8.80 -9.62 3.81
N ILE A 61 8.87 -8.29 3.99
CA ILE A 61 8.33 -7.32 3.03
C ILE A 61 8.90 -7.58 1.62
N PRO A 62 10.23 -7.69 1.41
CA PRO A 62 10.80 -7.96 0.09
C PRO A 62 10.28 -9.26 -0.53
N ASP A 63 10.17 -10.33 0.27
CA ASP A 63 9.65 -11.63 -0.18
C ASP A 63 8.17 -11.58 -0.56
N ILE A 64 7.37 -10.74 0.10
CA ILE A 64 5.96 -10.51 -0.23
C ILE A 64 5.86 -9.80 -1.60
N PHE A 65 6.69 -8.78 -1.84
CA PHE A 65 6.76 -8.11 -3.14
C PHE A 65 7.20 -9.07 -4.26
N LEU A 66 8.25 -9.85 -4.02
CA LEU A 66 8.77 -10.84 -4.99
C LEU A 66 7.71 -11.89 -5.35
N ARG A 67 6.93 -12.38 -4.38
CA ARG A 67 5.83 -13.31 -4.64
C ARG A 67 4.73 -12.73 -5.52
N VAL A 68 4.38 -11.46 -5.35
CA VAL A 68 3.38 -10.80 -6.19
C VAL A 68 3.92 -10.57 -7.60
N ILE A 69 5.18 -10.14 -7.74
CA ILE A 69 5.82 -9.96 -9.05
C ILE A 69 5.94 -11.28 -9.79
N ALA A 70 6.40 -12.35 -9.12
CA ALA A 70 6.51 -13.68 -9.69
C ALA A 70 5.16 -14.19 -10.22
N ARG A 71 4.06 -13.87 -9.53
CA ARG A 71 2.71 -14.20 -9.99
C ARG A 71 2.26 -13.37 -11.20
N LEU A 72 2.61 -12.10 -11.30
CA LEU A 72 2.25 -11.27 -12.45
C LEU A 72 2.97 -11.71 -13.74
N LEU A 73 4.15 -12.31 -13.59
CA LEU A 73 4.98 -12.80 -14.70
C LEU A 73 4.69 -14.26 -15.10
N ASN A 74 3.86 -14.98 -14.35
CA ASN A 74 3.56 -16.40 -14.55
C ASN A 74 2.09 -16.60 -14.93
#